data_AF-A0AAJ1ZVC8-F1
#
_entry.id   AF-A0AAJ1ZVC8-F1
#
_cell.length_a   1.000
_cell.length_b   1.000
_cell.length_c   1.000
_cell.angle_alpha   90.00
_cell.angle_beta   90.00
_cell.angle_gamma   90.00
#
_symmetry.space_group_name_H-M   'P 1'
#
loop_
_entity.id
_entity.type
_entity.pdbx_description
1 polymer ?
#
loop_
_entity_poly.entity_id
_entity_poly.type
_entity_poly.pdbx_seq_one_letter_code
_entity_poly.pdbx_strand_id
1 'polypeptide(L)'
;MIVAKTTVVYGIPNCDTVKKARVWLEEHGVPFEFHDFKKAGVSNALVQDWLKDVPLDQLINKRGTTWRGLSDVHKAEADTTAGAIALMIHKPSIIKRPVVVVNGRVKTLGFSAEQYETIFA
;
A
#
# COMPACT_ATOMS: atom_id res chain seq x y z
N MET A 1 -20.11 -8.19 21.12
CA MET A 1 -18.68 -7.80 21.08
C MET A 1 -18.45 -7.03 19.80
N ILE A 2 -18.18 -5.73 19.89
CA ILE A 2 -17.83 -4.93 18.71
C ILE A 2 -16.37 -5.25 18.41
N VAL A 3 -16.11 -6.05 17.37
CA VAL A 3 -14.75 -6.17 16.84
C VAL A 3 -14.44 -4.80 16.24
N ALA A 4 -13.60 -4.01 16.91
CA ALA A 4 -13.19 -2.72 16.40
C ALA A 4 -12.57 -2.93 15.00
N LYS A 5 -13.13 -2.27 13.98
CA LYS A 5 -12.64 -2.34 12.60
C LYS A 5 -11.29 -1.61 12.55
N THR A 6 -10.19 -2.36 12.48
CA THR A 6 -8.84 -1.76 12.40
C THR A 6 -8.54 -1.43 10.95
N THR A 7 -8.54 -0.14 10.61
CA THR A 7 -8.18 0.37 9.29
C THR A 7 -6.77 0.96 9.35
N VAL A 8 -5.89 0.54 8.44
CA VAL A 8 -4.55 1.10 8.31
C VAL A 8 -4.31 1.54 6.88
N VAL A 9 -3.85 2.78 6.73
CA VAL A 9 -3.50 3.39 5.45
C VAL A 9 -1.98 3.51 5.38
N TYR A 10 -1.39 2.82 4.41
CA TYR A 10 0.05 2.79 4.21
C TYR A 10 0.46 3.67 3.03
N GLY A 11 1.47 4.51 3.22
CA GLY A 11 1.96 5.35 2.13
C GLY A 11 2.99 6.39 2.56
N ILE A 12 3.01 7.51 1.85
CA ILE A 12 3.79 8.69 2.24
C ILE A 12 2.87 9.91 2.34
N PRO A 13 3.13 10.87 3.24
CA PRO A 13 2.26 12.02 3.44
C PRO A 13 2.17 12.93 2.21
N ASN A 14 3.24 13.01 1.42
CA ASN A 14 3.33 13.86 0.23
C ASN A 14 2.87 13.17 -1.06
N CYS A 15 1.90 12.26 -0.97
CA CYS A 15 1.26 11.66 -2.14
C CYS A 15 -0.22 12.04 -2.19
N ASP A 16 -0.66 12.65 -3.29
CA ASP A 16 -2.02 13.18 -3.40
C ASP A 16 -3.08 12.08 -3.27
N THR A 17 -2.84 10.90 -3.83
CA THR A 17 -3.74 9.74 -3.68
C THR A 17 -3.86 9.29 -2.22
N VAL A 18 -2.76 9.33 -1.45
CA VAL A 18 -2.77 8.99 -0.02
C VAL A 18 -3.51 10.07 0.78
N LYS A 19 -3.32 11.35 0.44
CA LYS A 19 -4.07 12.46 1.05
C LYS A 19 -5.58 12.31 0.80
N LYS A 20 -5.99 12.04 -0.45
CA LYS A 20 -7.39 11.81 -0.81
C LYS A 20 -8.03 10.67 -0.02
N ALA A 21 -7.31 9.54 0.11
CA ALA A 21 -7.79 8.42 0.91
C ALA A 21 -8.01 8.77 2.39
N ARG A 22 -7.05 9.48 3.01
CA ARG A 22 -7.18 9.90 4.41
C ARG A 22 -8.33 10.89 4.59
N VAL A 23 -8.41 11.91 3.75
CA VAL A 23 -9.50 12.90 3.79
C VAL A 23 -10.87 12.22 3.65
N TRP A 24 -11.02 11.30 2.70
CA TRP A 24 -12.28 10.55 2.55
C TRP A 24 -12.65 9.78 3.82
N LEU A 25 -11.68 9.09 4.44
CA LEU A 25 -11.92 8.35 5.68
C LEU A 25 -12.28 9.27 6.85
N GLU A 26 -11.62 10.43 6.96
CA GLU A 26 -11.92 11.47 7.96
C GLU A 26 -13.35 12.02 7.77
N GLU A 27 -13.74 12.35 6.53
CA GLU A 27 -15.08 12.87 6.19
C GLU A 27 -16.21 11.87 6.48
N HIS A 28 -15.93 10.57 6.34
CA HIS A 28 -16.90 9.50 6.60
C HIS A 28 -16.82 8.95 8.03
N GLY A 29 -16.03 9.57 8.91
CA GLY A 29 -15.91 9.17 10.31
C GLY A 29 -15.30 7.78 10.52
N VAL A 30 -14.53 7.28 9.56
CA VAL A 30 -13.86 5.97 9.66
C VAL A 30 -12.54 6.14 10.42
N PRO A 31 -12.36 5.54 11.59
CA PRO A 31 -11.08 5.58 12.30
C PRO A 31 -10.02 4.79 11.52
N PHE A 32 -8.85 5.39 11.35
CA PHE A 32 -7.71 4.74 10.69
C PHE A 32 -6.38 5.14 11.31
N GLU A 33 -5.38 4.26 11.16
CA GLU A 33 -3.99 4.55 11.43
C GLU A 33 -3.24 4.85 10.13
N PHE A 34 -2.31 5.81 10.18
CA PHE A 34 -1.46 6.12 9.02
C PHE A 34 -0.03 5.62 9.24
N HIS A 35 0.41 4.69 8.39
CA HIS A 35 1.77 4.18 8.38
C HIS A 35 2.60 4.86 7.29
N ASP A 36 3.53 5.72 7.70
CA ASP A 36 4.43 6.43 6.78
C ASP A 36 5.66 5.57 6.46
N PHE A 37 5.80 5.18 5.19
CA PHE A 37 6.96 4.42 4.71
C PHE A 37 8.30 5.10 4.94
N LYS A 38 8.35 6.44 5.00
CA LYS A 38 9.60 7.17 5.25
C LYS A 38 10.01 7.15 6.73
N LYS A 39 9.04 7.07 7.64
CA LYS A 39 9.30 7.14 9.09
C LYS A 39 9.36 5.76 9.72
N ALA A 40 8.40 4.90 9.39
CA ALA A 40 8.26 3.57 9.96
C ALA A 40 8.87 2.47 9.06
N GLY A 41 9.26 2.80 7.83
CA GLY A 41 9.81 1.83 6.88
C GLY A 41 8.76 0.83 6.39
N VAL A 42 9.23 -0.20 5.69
CA VAL A 42 8.43 -1.35 5.26
C VAL A 42 9.21 -2.60 5.63
N SER A 43 8.58 -3.53 6.34
CA SER A 43 9.22 -4.77 6.78
C SER A 43 8.89 -5.93 5.85
N ASN A 44 9.73 -6.97 5.84
CA ASN A 44 9.47 -8.20 5.10
C ASN A 44 8.14 -8.84 5.48
N ALA A 45 7.84 -8.93 6.78
CA ALA A 45 6.59 -9.49 7.27
C ALA A 45 5.37 -8.72 6.73
N LEU A 46 5.42 -7.39 6.72
CA LEU A 46 4.33 -6.55 6.21
C LEU A 46 4.07 -6.79 4.73
N VAL A 47 5.12 -6.85 3.89
CA VAL A 47 4.95 -7.12 2.46
C VAL A 47 4.44 -8.53 2.23
N GLN A 48 4.96 -9.52 2.98
CA GLN A 48 4.46 -10.89 2.91
C GLN A 48 2.97 -10.99 3.28
N ASP A 49 2.52 -10.23 4.28
CA ASP A 49 1.11 -10.18 4.65
C ASP A 49 0.25 -9.61 3.54
N TRP A 50 0.68 -8.52 2.89
CA TRP A 50 -0.05 -7.97 1.75
C TRP A 50 -0.16 -8.94 0.58
N LEU A 51 0.91 -9.70 0.32
CA LEU A 51 0.95 -10.67 -0.78
C LEU A 51 0.03 -11.89 -0.56
N LYS A 52 -0.55 -12.05 0.64
CA LYS A 52 -1.63 -13.05 0.87
C LYS A 52 -2.95 -12.64 0.21
N ASP A 53 -3.17 -11.34 0.05
CA ASP A 53 -4.43 -10.79 -0.48
C ASP A 53 -4.29 -10.24 -1.91
N VAL A 54 -3.11 -9.73 -2.29
CA VAL A 54 -2.88 -9.11 -3.59
C VAL A 54 -1.72 -9.73 -4.36
N PRO A 55 -1.82 -9.90 -5.69
CA PRO A 55 -0.69 -10.36 -6.50
C PRO A 55 0.47 -9.35 -6.47
N LEU A 56 1.70 -9.86 -6.49
CA LEU A 56 2.93 -9.09 -6.47
C LEU A 56 2.96 -7.98 -7.54
N ASP A 57 2.53 -8.31 -8.75
CA ASP A 57 2.48 -7.38 -9.88
C ASP A 57 1.56 -6.18 -9.67
N GLN A 58 0.51 -6.33 -8.86
CA GLN A 58 -0.41 -5.23 -8.55
C GLN A 58 0.14 -4.34 -7.44
N LEU A 59 0.92 -4.91 -6.51
CA LEU A 59 1.54 -4.20 -5.40
C LEU A 59 2.68 -3.29 -5.88
N ILE A 60 3.37 -3.66 -6.95
CA ILE A 60 4.41 -2.83 -7.55
C ILE A 60 3.79 -1.79 -8.50
N ASN A 61 4.13 -0.53 -8.31
CA ASN A 61 3.77 0.56 -9.22
C ASN A 61 4.68 0.58 -10.46
N LYS A 62 4.45 -0.36 -11.40
CA LYS A 62 5.19 -0.43 -12.67
C LYS A 62 5.04 0.82 -13.56
N ARG A 63 4.04 1.66 -13.30
CA ARG A 63 3.79 2.93 -14.00
C ARG A 63 4.51 4.13 -13.35
N GLY A 64 5.11 3.95 -12.19
CA GLY A 64 5.80 5.01 -11.45
C GLY A 64 7.16 5.37 -12.04
N THR A 65 7.60 6.60 -11.84
CA THR A 65 8.93 7.06 -12.25
C THR A 65 10.05 6.29 -11.55
N THR A 66 9.85 5.91 -10.28
CA THR A 66 10.83 5.09 -9.54
C THR A 66 11.07 3.75 -10.22
N TRP A 67 10.01 3.06 -10.64
CA TRP A 67 10.13 1.79 -11.37
C TRP A 67 10.81 1.97 -12.73
N ARG A 68 10.41 2.99 -13.50
CA ARG A 68 11.03 3.29 -14.80
C ARG A 68 12.52 3.61 -14.69
N GLY A 69 12.93 4.25 -13.60
CA GLY A 69 14.33 4.57 -13.31
C GLY A 69 15.16 3.44 -12.70
N LEU A 70 14.59 2.24 -12.51
CA LEU A 70 15.37 1.07 -12.12
C LEU A 70 16.20 0.55 -13.30
N SER A 71 17.39 0.04 -13.00
CA SER A 71 18.16 -0.78 -13.93
C SER A 71 17.41 -2.06 -14.27
N ASP A 72 17.72 -2.65 -15.41
CA ASP A 72 17.06 -3.89 -15.84
C ASP A 72 17.37 -5.07 -14.91
N VAL A 73 18.54 -5.06 -14.26
CA VAL A 73 18.89 -6.02 -13.20
C VAL A 73 17.89 -5.95 -12.04
N HIS A 74 17.61 -4.77 -11.50
CA HIS A 74 16.65 -4.62 -10.39
C HIS A 74 15.21 -4.93 -10.83
N LYS A 75 14.86 -4.70 -12.10
CA LYS A 75 13.54 -5.10 -12.63
C LYS A 75 13.42 -6.62 -12.71
N ALA A 76 14.47 -7.31 -13.18
CA ALA A 76 14.51 -8.76 -13.24
C ALA A 76 14.48 -9.40 -11.84
N GLU A 77 15.15 -8.81 -10.85
CA GLU A 77 15.07 -9.26 -9.45
C GLU A 77 13.61 -9.23 -8.93
N ALA A 78 12.84 -8.22 -9.35
CA ALA A 78 11.44 -8.07 -8.99
C ALA A 78 10.49 -9.06 -9.69
N ASP A 79 10.97 -9.90 -10.61
CA ASP A 79 10.19 -11.01 -11.17
C ASP A 79 10.06 -12.18 -10.18
N THR A 80 10.93 -12.23 -9.17
CA THR A 80 10.82 -13.20 -8.07
C THR A 80 10.16 -12.55 -6.85
N THR A 81 9.38 -13.32 -6.10
CA THR A 81 8.75 -12.81 -4.86
C THR A 81 9.79 -12.32 -3.86
N ALA A 82 10.88 -13.06 -3.67
CA ALA A 82 11.94 -12.69 -2.72
C ALA A 82 12.66 -11.40 -3.14
N GLY A 83 13.05 -11.28 -4.42
CA GLY A 83 13.72 -10.08 -4.93
C GLY A 83 12.80 -8.86 -4.94
N ALA A 84 11.53 -9.03 -5.29
CA ALA A 84 10.55 -7.96 -5.21
C ALA A 84 10.32 -7.45 -3.79
N ILE A 85 10.23 -8.35 -2.80
CA ILE A 85 10.12 -7.96 -1.38
C ILE A 85 11.36 -7.18 -0.94
N ALA A 86 12.56 -7.69 -1.24
CA ALA A 86 13.82 -7.01 -0.92
C ALA A 86 13.87 -5.60 -1.54
N LEU A 87 13.45 -5.48 -2.81
CA LEU A 87 13.41 -4.22 -3.52
C LEU A 87 12.37 -3.25 -2.91
N MET A 88 11.20 -3.74 -2.48
CA MET A 88 10.17 -2.93 -1.83
C MET A 88 10.61 -2.41 -0.46
N ILE A 89 11.37 -3.21 0.31
CA ILE A 89 11.96 -2.78 1.59
C ILE A 89 13.01 -1.69 1.35
N HIS A 90 13.90 -1.91 0.37
CA HIS A 90 14.99 -0.97 0.08
C HIS A 90 14.50 0.32 -0.62
N LYS A 91 13.47 0.22 -1.47
CA LYS A 91 12.85 1.34 -2.18
C LYS A 91 11.32 1.33 -2.05
N PRO A 92 10.76 1.71 -0.88
CA PRO A 92 9.31 1.70 -0.66
C PRO A 92 8.49 2.56 -1.64
N SER A 93 9.13 3.51 -2.34
CA SER A 93 8.48 4.33 -3.36
C SER A 93 8.02 3.55 -4.60
N ILE A 94 8.50 2.32 -4.82
CA ILE A 94 7.97 1.46 -5.89
C ILE A 94 6.63 0.82 -5.52
N ILE A 95 6.26 0.82 -4.24
CA ILE A 95 5.01 0.22 -3.77
C ILE A 95 3.84 1.11 -4.19
N LYS A 96 2.80 0.49 -4.73
CA LYS A 96 1.55 1.17 -5.07
C LYS A 96 0.90 1.68 -3.79
N ARG A 97 0.40 2.91 -3.83
CA ARG A 97 -0.01 3.64 -2.62
C ARG A 97 -1.26 4.49 -2.89
N PRO A 98 -2.15 4.66 -1.90
CA PRO A 98 -2.12 3.99 -0.60
C PRO A 98 -2.37 2.48 -0.70
N VAL A 99 -1.77 1.69 0.20
CA VAL A 99 -2.26 0.33 0.49
C VAL A 99 -3.21 0.48 1.67
N VAL A 100 -4.47 0.05 1.52
CA VAL A 100 -5.45 0.13 2.62
C VAL A 100 -5.76 -1.27 3.10
N VAL A 101 -5.51 -1.48 4.39
CA VAL A 101 -5.75 -2.73 5.10
C VAL A 101 -6.91 -2.52 6.05
N VAL A 102 -7.88 -3.43 6.02
CA VAL A 102 -9.03 -3.44 6.93
C VAL A 102 -9.12 -4.82 7.56
N ASN A 103 -9.10 -4.89 8.89
CA ASN A 103 -9.11 -6.14 9.65
C ASN A 103 -8.00 -7.11 9.20
N GLY A 104 -6.79 -6.58 9.01
CA GLY A 104 -5.62 -7.35 8.61
C GLY A 104 -5.60 -7.80 7.14
N ARG A 105 -6.58 -7.40 6.32
CA ARG A 105 -6.62 -7.74 4.88
C ARG A 105 -6.51 -6.54 3.98
N VAL A 106 -5.73 -6.64 2.91
CA VAL A 106 -5.64 -5.60 1.87
C VAL A 106 -6.99 -5.51 1.15
N LYS A 107 -7.59 -4.31 1.16
CA LYS A 107 -8.87 -4.03 0.47
C LYS A 107 -8.68 -3.27 -0.82
N THR A 108 -7.67 -2.40 -0.88
CA THR A 108 -7.39 -1.63 -2.09
C THR A 108 -5.95 -1.16 -2.17
N LEU A 109 -5.50 -1.01 -3.42
CA LEU A 109 -4.22 -0.46 -3.81
C LEU A 109 -4.46 0.81 -4.63
N GLY A 110 -4.58 1.93 -3.93
CA GLY A 110 -4.95 3.23 -4.50
C GLY A 110 -6.15 3.86 -3.81
N PHE A 111 -6.68 4.90 -4.44
CA PHE A 111 -7.89 5.59 -4.01
C PHE A 111 -8.88 5.65 -5.16
N SER A 112 -10.13 5.24 -4.88
CA SER A 112 -11.31 5.49 -5.68
C SER A 112 -12.48 5.66 -4.71
N ALA A 113 -13.24 6.75 -4.82
CA ALA A 113 -14.37 7.01 -3.93
C ALA A 113 -15.41 5.88 -3.97
N GLU A 114 -15.80 5.45 -5.18
CA GLU A 114 -16.74 4.34 -5.40
C GLU A 114 -16.30 3.04 -4.70
N GLN A 115 -14.99 2.75 -4.76
CA GLN A 115 -14.45 1.56 -4.10
C GLN A 115 -14.47 1.70 -2.58
N TYR A 116 -14.19 2.90 -2.06
CA TYR A 116 -14.18 3.17 -0.62
C TYR A 116 -15.59 3.11 -0.04
N GLU A 117 -16.59 3.65 -0.75
CA GLU A 117 -18.00 3.49 -0.40
C GLU A 117 -18.35 2.01 -0.26
N THR A 118 -17.93 1.15 -1.19
CA THR A 118 -18.19 -0.29 -1.10
C THR A 118 -17.45 -0.97 0.07
N ILE A 119 -16.25 -0.52 0.43
CA ILE A 119 -15.42 -1.11 1.50
C ILE A 119 -15.91 -0.69 2.90
N PHE A 120 -16.45 0.54 3.01
CA PHE A 120 -16.76 1.18 4.28
C PHE A 120 -18.25 1.47 4.52
N ALA A 121 -19.14 1.14 3.57
CA ALA A 121 -20.57 1.04 3.79
C ALA A 121 -20.96 0.00 4.86
#